data_AF-A0A957YQ10-F1
#
_entry.id   AF-A0A957YQ10-F1
#
_cell.length_a   1.000
_cell.length_b   1.000
_cell.length_c   1.000
_cell.angle_alpha   90.00
_cell.angle_beta   90.00
_cell.angle_gamma   90.00
#
_symmetry.space_group_name_H-M   'P 1'
#
loop_
_entity.id
_entity.type
_entity.pdbx_description
1 polymer ?
#
loop_
_entity_poly.entity_id
_entity_poly.type
_entity_poly.pdbx_seq_one_letter_code
_entity_poly.pdbx_strand_id
1 'polypeptide(L)'
;ASVYVEWNHDTGGNPSLRLKQVELENQIWTGDLFTPSGFIPAYYPYIPIGESKIEFTFDQDYGFKDGTERIIVTIGTPGCVNYPVDSQK
;
A
#
# COMPACT_ATOMS: atom_id res chain seq x y z
N ALA A 1 4.20 11.02 -7.99
CA ALA A 1 3.64 11.17 -6.62
C ALA A 1 4.43 10.30 -5.64
N SER A 2 4.45 10.58 -4.34
CA SER A 2 4.92 9.63 -3.32
C SER A 2 3.74 8.78 -2.85
N VAL A 3 3.95 7.47 -2.74
CA VAL A 3 2.96 6.53 -2.22
C VAL A 3 3.35 6.17 -0.80
N TYR A 4 2.52 6.56 0.16
CA TYR A 4 2.58 6.06 1.54
C TYR A 4 1.51 4.99 1.69
N VAL A 5 1.85 3.88 2.31
CA VAL A 5 0.92 2.81 2.61
C VAL A 5 1.05 2.41 4.07
N GLU A 6 -0.08 2.15 4.71
CA GLU A 6 -0.20 1.55 6.03
C GLU A 6 -1.06 0.31 5.90
N TRP A 7 -0.66 -0.79 6.53
CA TRP A 7 -1.41 -2.03 6.60
C TRP A 7 -1.32 -2.64 8.00
N ASN A 8 -2.34 -3.40 8.39
CA ASN A 8 -2.27 -4.10 9.66
C ASN A 8 -1.23 -5.23 9.58
N HIS A 9 -0.22 -5.15 10.43
CA HIS A 9 0.84 -6.14 10.50
C HIS A 9 0.56 -7.22 11.55
N ASP A 10 -0.51 -7.09 12.33
CA ASP A 10 -0.83 -7.98 13.43
C ASP A 10 -1.74 -9.13 12.97
N THR A 11 -1.16 -10.32 12.84
CA THR A 11 -1.90 -11.58 12.85
C THR A 11 -1.57 -12.30 14.15
N GLY A 12 -2.23 -11.89 15.25
CA GLY A 12 -2.36 -12.62 16.52
C GLY A 12 -1.30 -13.68 16.81
N GLY A 13 -0.01 -13.30 16.83
CA GLY A 13 1.09 -14.21 17.18
C GLY A 13 2.39 -14.05 16.40
N ASN A 14 2.39 -13.72 15.10
CA ASN A 14 3.63 -13.45 14.37
C ASN A 14 3.44 -12.47 13.19
N PRO A 15 3.91 -11.21 13.30
CA PRO A 15 3.76 -10.23 12.24
C PRO A 15 4.76 -10.53 11.11
N SER A 16 4.29 -11.15 10.02
CA SER A 16 5.15 -11.57 8.89
C SER A 16 4.74 -11.04 7.51
N LEU A 17 3.73 -10.16 7.41
CA LEU A 17 3.31 -9.60 6.12
C LEU A 17 4.36 -8.64 5.55
N ARG A 18 4.94 -9.03 4.41
CA ARG A 18 5.91 -8.23 3.66
C ARG A 18 5.30 -7.79 2.35
N LEU A 19 5.35 -6.49 2.07
CA LEU A 19 4.92 -5.96 0.79
C LEU A 19 5.99 -6.28 -0.27
N LYS A 20 5.58 -6.99 -1.32
CA LYS A 20 6.44 -7.46 -2.41
C LYS A 20 6.30 -6.66 -3.69
N GLN A 21 5.09 -6.18 -3.98
CA GLN A 21 4.81 -5.45 -5.19
C GLN A 21 3.73 -4.38 -4.96
N VAL A 22 3.89 -3.26 -5.66
CA VAL A 22 2.86 -2.23 -5.84
C VAL A 22 2.72 -1.98 -7.32
N GLU A 23 1.49 -1.97 -7.83
CA GLU A 23 1.21 -1.71 -9.23
C GLU A 23 0.13 -0.65 -9.35
N LEU A 24 0.41 0.44 -10.08
CA LEU A 24 -0.56 1.47 -10.42
C LEU A 24 -0.59 1.66 -11.93
N GLU A 25 -1.69 1.30 -12.58
CA GLU A 25 -1.84 1.45 -14.04
C GLU A 25 -0.65 0.87 -14.83
N ASN A 26 -0.26 -0.38 -14.55
CA ASN A 26 0.93 -1.09 -15.11
C ASN A 26 2.31 -0.49 -14.71
N GLN A 27 2.36 0.50 -13.83
CA GLN A 27 3.61 1.00 -13.25
C GLN A 27 3.94 0.19 -12.00
N ILE A 28 4.90 -0.72 -12.14
CA ILE A 28 5.23 -1.72 -11.13
C ILE A 28 6.43 -1.27 -10.30
N TRP A 29 6.28 -1.35 -8.98
CA TRP A 29 7.38 -1.41 -8.02
C TRP A 29 7.47 -2.81 -7.45
N THR A 30 8.70 -3.31 -7.27
CA THR A 30 8.98 -4.56 -6.56
C THR A 30 9.98 -4.32 -5.44
N GLY A 31 9.85 -5.08 -4.35
CA GLY A 31 10.74 -4.96 -3.21
C GLY A 31 10.44 -5.94 -2.09
N ASP A 32 10.94 -5.63 -0.90
CA ASP A 32 10.67 -6.38 0.33
C ASP A 32 10.52 -5.40 1.48
N LEU A 33 9.30 -4.88 1.67
CA LEU A 33 9.01 -3.95 2.76
C LEU A 33 8.43 -4.71 3.95
N PHE A 34 9.20 -4.81 5.04
CA PHE A 34 8.79 -5.45 6.28
C PHE A 34 8.53 -4.40 7.38
N THR A 35 7.40 -3.70 7.26
CA THR A 35 6.97 -2.65 8.21
C THR A 35 5.46 -2.48 8.10
N PRO A 36 4.71 -2.21 9.18
CA PRO A 36 3.26 -1.95 9.11
C PRO A 36 2.91 -0.71 8.30
N SER A 37 3.85 0.22 8.09
CA SER A 37 3.62 1.38 7.24
C SER A 37 4.92 1.97 6.70
N GLY A 38 4.83 2.70 5.61
CA GLY A 38 5.96 3.39 5.03
C GLY A 38 5.70 3.97 3.65
N PHE A 39 6.63 4.83 3.23
CA PHE A 39 6.70 5.24 1.83
C PHE A 39 7.30 4.12 1.00
N ILE A 40 6.74 3.89 -0.20
CA ILE A 40 7.31 2.97 -1.17
C ILE A 40 8.62 3.57 -1.71
N PRO A 41 9.79 2.96 -1.44
CA PRO A 41 11.07 3.56 -1.81
C PRO A 41 11.22 3.66 -3.33
N ALA A 42 11.66 4.82 -3.80
CA ALA A 42 11.94 5.09 -5.21
C ALA A 42 10.76 4.82 -6.17
N TYR A 43 9.53 4.81 -5.67
CA TYR A 43 8.34 4.62 -6.48
C TYR A 43 7.58 5.94 -6.64
N TYR A 44 7.56 6.44 -7.88
CA TYR A 44 6.96 7.72 -8.22
C TYR A 44 5.99 7.60 -9.40
N PRO A 45 4.86 6.88 -9.24
CA PRO A 45 3.97 6.65 -10.35
C PRO A 45 3.31 7.96 -10.81
N TYR A 46 3.01 8.01 -12.10
CA TYR A 46 2.12 8.99 -12.70
C TYR A 46 0.67 8.49 -12.57
N ILE A 47 -0.21 9.34 -12.05
CA ILE A 47 -1.64 9.01 -11.93
C ILE A 47 -2.36 9.69 -13.10
N PRO A 48 -2.95 8.93 -14.04
CA PRO A 48 -3.71 9.52 -15.13
C PRO A 48 -4.99 10.22 -14.63
N ILE A 49 -5.53 11.13 -15.43
CA ILE A 49 -6.83 11.74 -15.16
C ILE A 49 -7.91 10.68 -15.36
N GLY A 50 -8.72 10.42 -14.35
CA GLY A 50 -9.82 9.46 -14.39
C GLY A 50 -9.75 8.44 -13.26
N GLU A 51 -10.41 7.31 -13.46
CA GLU A 51 -10.28 6.15 -12.55
C GLU A 51 -8.89 5.54 -12.71
N SER A 52 -8.28 5.13 -11.60
CA SER A 52 -7.01 4.42 -11.58
C SER A 52 -7.07 3.28 -10.59
N LYS A 53 -6.48 2.14 -10.96
CA LYS A 53 -6.37 0.96 -10.11
C LYS A 53 -4.98 0.87 -9.52
N ILE A 54 -4.91 0.69 -8.21
CA ILE A 54 -3.69 0.34 -7.49
C ILE A 54 -3.83 -1.04 -6.85
N GLU A 55 -2.85 -1.90 -7.05
CA GLU A 55 -2.79 -3.25 -6.50
C GLU A 55 -1.55 -3.43 -5.63
N PHE A 56 -1.73 -4.09 -4.48
CA PHE A 56 -0.66 -4.41 -3.53
C PHE A 56 -0.56 -5.92 -3.41
N THR A 57 0.64 -6.46 -3.58
CA THR A 57 0.92 -7.89 -3.43
C THR A 57 1.82 -8.12 -2.23
N PHE A 58 1.35 -8.92 -1.29
CA PHE A 58 2.11 -9.35 -0.12
C PHE A 58 2.71 -10.74 -0.36
N ASP A 59 3.72 -11.12 0.44
CA ASP A 59 4.39 -12.42 0.37
C ASP A 59 3.51 -13.59 0.86
N GLN A 60 2.49 -13.28 1.65
CA GLN A 60 1.52 -14.23 2.18
C GLN A 60 0.13 -13.59 2.27
N ASP A 61 -0.91 -14.41 2.32
CA ASP A 61 -2.28 -13.98 2.59
C ASP A 61 -2.48 -13.66 4.08
N TYR A 62 -3.48 -12.84 4.39
CA TYR A 62 -4.00 -12.72 5.75
C TYR A 62 -4.58 -14.07 6.19
N GLY A 63 -3.80 -14.84 6.94
CA GLY A 63 -4.20 -16.17 7.43
C GLY A 63 -5.35 -16.12 8.45
N PHE A 64 -5.55 -14.99 9.12
CA PHE A 64 -6.65 -14.76 10.04
C PHE A 64 -7.26 -13.39 9.74
N LYS A 65 -8.42 -13.37 9.09
CA LYS A 65 -9.17 -12.14 8.82
C LYS A 65 -10.08 -11.86 10.00
N ASP A 66 -9.67 -10.98 10.92
CA ASP A 66 -10.47 -10.61 12.09
C ASP A 66 -11.29 -9.33 11.87
N GLY A 67 -11.19 -8.73 10.69
CA GLY A 67 -11.90 -7.51 10.31
C GLY A 67 -11.21 -6.24 10.77
N THR A 68 -10.02 -6.34 11.38
CA THR A 68 -9.17 -5.19 11.69
C THR A 68 -8.20 -4.86 10.56
N GLU A 69 -8.20 -5.63 9.47
CA GLU A 69 -7.37 -5.35 8.31
C GLU A 69 -7.79 -4.05 7.65
N ARG A 70 -6.84 -3.14 7.51
CA ARG A 70 -7.04 -1.83 6.91
C ARG A 70 -5.81 -1.46 6.12
N ILE A 71 -6.00 -1.07 4.86
CA ILE A 71 -4.95 -0.52 4.02
C ILE A 71 -5.26 0.94 3.80
N ILE A 72 -4.36 1.83 4.23
CA ILE A 72 -4.46 3.26 3.99
C ILE A 72 -3.38 3.65 2.99
N VAL A 73 -3.78 4.14 1.81
CA VAL A 73 -2.87 4.61 0.78
C VAL A 73 -2.97 6.12 0.72
N THR A 74 -1.90 6.83 1.05
CA THR A 74 -1.83 8.27 0.82
C THR A 74 -0.96 8.54 -0.38
N ILE A 75 -1.57 9.05 -1.45
CA ILE A 75 -0.85 9.50 -2.63
C ILE A 75 -0.79 11.03 -2.63
N GLY A 76 0.43 11.55 -2.66
CA GLY A 76 0.67 13.00 -2.65
C GLY A 76 1.78 13.38 -3.60
N THR A 77 1.75 14.61 -4.12
CA THR A 77 2.93 15.26 -4.70
C THR A 77 3.43 16.31 -3.73
N PRO A 78 4.75 16.54 -3.62
CA PRO A 78 5.27 17.65 -2.81
C PRO A 78 4.59 18.95 -3.22
N GLY A 79 3.82 19.56 -2.30
CA GLY A 79 3.05 20.79 -2.56
C GLY A 79 1.57 20.62 -2.94
N CYS A 80 1.02 19.40 -2.98
CA CYS A 80 -0.41 19.14 -3.23
C CYS A 80 -1.16 18.53 -2.03
N VAL A 81 -2.49 18.52 -2.15
CA VAL A 81 -3.42 17.84 -1.24
C VAL A 81 -3.14 16.33 -1.22
N ASN A 82 -3.06 15.76 -0.02
CA ASN A 82 -2.96 14.32 0.19
C ASN A 82 -4.34 13.68 0.06
N TYR A 83 -4.45 12.64 -0.77
CA TYR A 83 -5.69 11.87 -0.91
C TYR A 83 -5.51 10.50 -0.23
N PRO A 84 -5.92 10.35 1.04
CA PRO A 84 -5.93 9.05 1.68
C PRO A 84 -7.08 8.21 1.10
N VAL A 85 -6.73 7.05 0.55
CA VAL A 85 -7.66 5.97 0.19
C VAL A 85 -7.62 4.97 1.34
N ASP A 86 -8.78 4.62 1.87
CA ASP A 86 -8.93 3.72 3.02
C ASP A 86 -9.72 2.50 2.57
N SER A 87 -9.16 1.29 2.71
CA SER A 87 -9.83 0.07 2.24
C SER A 87 -11.16 -0.23 2.95
N GLN A 88 -11.47 0.48 4.04
CA GLN A 88 -12.72 0.33 4.79
C GLN A 88 -13.78 1.40 4.47
N LYS A 89 -13.52 2.33 3.54
CA LYS A 89 -14.44 3.43 3.20
C LYS A 89 -14.49 3.72 1.70
#